data_AF-A0A358HMF8-F1
#
_entry.id   AF-A0A358HMF8-F1
#
_cell.length_a   1.000
_cell.length_b   1.000
_cell.length_c   1.000
_cell.angle_alpha   90.00
_cell.angle_beta   90.00
_cell.angle_gamma   90.00
#
_symmetry.space_group_name_H-M   'P 1'
#
loop_
_entity.id
_entity.type
_entity.pdbx_description
1 polymer ?
#
loop_
_entity_poly.entity_id
_entity_poly.type
_entity_poly.pdbx_seq_one_letter_code
_entity_poly.pdbx_strand_id
1 'polypeptide(L)'
;MIVLPVPMIVALLLGFLFLRATLFTETPRLLAALLLACACQSVTVSVVQYYGVSELRLLQPITASLIPALAWVAFLDGAIRSQRKSRDLLHFLIPGVMACAVLAIPVTIDALLVAIFVSYGVAILVMLHRHSDDLANTRLASGHFPAVIWRIIAIALIASAISDICITLALSYGYHGAPGLILSVFSSVALLMIGFLCLSPDIVTEPVEGDGDEYDAPSTAPGMHRQENAPHKTNEDVPVHAIMEQLEALVIGKKLYLDPDLTLARLARRLGFPLKQVSTAINLVTGENVSRYINKLRIEHACRELETGQNVTTAMLASGFNTKSNFNREFLRITGSTPTKWQSHSTVTQQTSISQ
;
A
#
# COMPACT_ATOMS: atom_id res chain seq x y z
N MET A 1 -28.82 -27.78 -11.57
CA MET A 1 -28.44 -27.21 -10.26
C MET A 1 -27.64 -25.94 -10.55
N ILE A 2 -28.01 -24.79 -9.98
CA ILE A 2 -27.22 -23.56 -10.15
C ILE A 2 -25.93 -23.74 -9.35
N VAL A 3 -24.83 -24.09 -10.03
CA VAL A 3 -23.51 -24.18 -9.40
C VAL A 3 -22.90 -22.79 -9.42
N LEU A 4 -22.41 -22.32 -8.28
CA LEU A 4 -21.69 -21.05 -8.18
C LEU A 4 -20.21 -21.32 -8.50
N PRO A 5 -19.70 -20.92 -9.68
CA PRO A 5 -18.32 -21.22 -10.04
C PRO A 5 -17.35 -20.35 -9.22
N VAL A 6 -16.12 -20.82 -9.01
CA VAL A 6 -15.09 -20.11 -8.22
C VAL A 6 -14.88 -18.66 -8.66
N PRO A 7 -14.82 -18.32 -9.97
CA PRO A 7 -14.73 -16.92 -10.39
C PRO A 7 -15.93 -16.06 -9.98
N MET A 8 -17.12 -16.65 -9.78
CA MET A 8 -18.27 -15.89 -9.26
C MET A 8 -18.09 -15.54 -7.78
N ILE A 9 -17.46 -16.43 -6.99
CA ILE A 9 -17.10 -16.14 -5.60
C ILE A 9 -16.06 -15.02 -5.54
N VAL A 10 -15.04 -15.07 -6.41
CA VAL A 10 -14.05 -13.99 -6.56
C VAL A 10 -14.73 -12.67 -6.92
N ALA A 11 -15.71 -12.68 -7.82
CA ALA A 11 -16.47 -11.49 -8.19
C ALA A 11 -17.22 -10.87 -7.00
N LEU A 12 -17.90 -11.70 -6.20
CA LEU A 12 -18.62 -11.24 -5.01
C LEU A 12 -17.67 -10.64 -3.97
N LEU A 13 -16.52 -11.29 -3.76
CA LEU A 13 -15.52 -10.81 -2.82
C LEU A 13 -14.90 -9.47 -3.27
N LEU A 14 -14.52 -9.35 -4.54
CA LEU A 14 -14.02 -8.09 -5.10
C LEU A 14 -15.08 -6.99 -5.10
N GLY A 15 -16.35 -7.33 -5.36
CA GLY A 15 -17.48 -6.41 -5.28
C GLY A 15 -17.72 -5.92 -3.86
N PHE A 16 -17.62 -6.80 -2.86
CA PHE A 16 -17.67 -6.41 -1.45
C PHE A 16 -16.50 -5.49 -1.07
N LEU A 17 -15.26 -5.82 -1.50
CA LEU A 17 -14.10 -4.98 -1.27
C LEU A 17 -14.26 -3.61 -1.93
N PHE A 18 -14.82 -3.54 -3.13
CA PHE A 18 -15.16 -2.28 -3.80
C PHE A 18 -16.18 -1.46 -2.99
N LEU A 19 -17.27 -2.09 -2.56
CA LEU A 19 -18.30 -1.40 -1.78
C LEU A 19 -17.73 -0.86 -0.46
N ARG A 20 -16.98 -1.70 0.26
CA ARG A 20 -16.26 -1.30 1.48
C ARG A 20 -15.30 -0.14 1.20
N ALA A 21 -14.54 -0.25 0.10
CA ALA A 21 -13.60 0.76 -0.33
C ALA A 21 -14.26 2.13 -0.56
N THR A 22 -15.45 2.14 -1.16
CA THR A 22 -16.20 3.38 -1.48
C THR A 22 -17.01 3.96 -0.33
N LEU A 23 -17.51 3.12 0.58
CA LEU A 23 -18.42 3.55 1.66
C LEU A 23 -17.72 3.86 2.97
N PHE A 24 -16.63 3.15 3.29
CA PHE A 24 -16.05 3.14 4.64
C PHE A 24 -14.58 3.56 4.70
N THR A 25 -13.94 3.81 3.55
CA THR A 25 -12.51 4.12 3.50
C THR A 25 -12.19 5.22 2.50
N GLU A 26 -11.18 6.03 2.78
CA GLU A 26 -10.61 7.03 1.85
C GLU A 26 -9.73 6.34 0.78
N THR A 27 -10.29 5.35 0.06
CA THR A 27 -9.53 4.66 -0.98
C THR A 27 -9.43 5.50 -2.25
N PRO A 28 -8.27 5.49 -2.95
CA PRO A 28 -8.12 6.19 -4.21
C PRO A 28 -9.14 5.68 -5.24
N ARG A 29 -9.83 6.61 -5.92
CA ARG A 29 -10.90 6.30 -6.90
C ARG A 29 -10.47 5.30 -7.98
N LEU A 30 -9.20 5.35 -8.40
CA LEU A 30 -8.65 4.44 -9.40
C LEU A 30 -8.46 3.02 -8.88
N LEU A 31 -8.10 2.86 -7.60
CA LEU A 31 -7.99 1.54 -6.98
C LEU A 31 -9.38 0.91 -6.82
N ALA A 32 -10.39 1.69 -6.45
CA ALA A 32 -11.77 1.25 -6.44
C ALA A 32 -12.24 0.85 -7.86
N ALA A 33 -11.92 1.65 -8.88
CA ALA A 33 -12.22 1.32 -10.28
C ALA A 33 -11.54 0.02 -10.74
N LEU A 34 -10.31 -0.26 -10.30
CA LEU A 34 -9.61 -1.51 -10.58
C LEU A 34 -10.33 -2.71 -9.94
N LEU A 35 -10.74 -2.60 -8.67
CA LEU A 35 -11.50 -3.65 -7.98
C LEU A 35 -12.82 -3.96 -8.71
N LEU A 36 -13.54 -2.92 -9.12
CA LEU A 36 -14.78 -3.05 -9.89
C LEU A 36 -14.53 -3.72 -11.25
N ALA A 37 -13.49 -3.31 -11.97
CA ALA A 37 -13.14 -3.90 -13.26
C ALA A 37 -12.81 -5.40 -13.14
N CYS A 38 -12.05 -5.78 -12.11
CA CYS A 38 -11.75 -7.19 -11.83
C CYS A 38 -13.02 -7.98 -11.45
N ALA A 39 -13.92 -7.39 -10.65
CA ALA A 39 -15.19 -8.02 -10.30
C ALA A 39 -16.06 -8.26 -11.55
N CYS A 40 -16.24 -7.25 -12.40
CA CYS A 40 -16.98 -7.34 -13.66
C CYS A 40 -16.36 -8.37 -14.61
N GLN A 41 -15.03 -8.43 -14.72
CA GLN A 41 -14.36 -9.43 -15.53
C GLN A 41 -14.63 -10.84 -15.01
N SER A 42 -14.59 -11.05 -13.69
CA SER A 42 -14.83 -12.35 -13.07
C SER A 42 -16.29 -12.82 -13.23
N VAL A 43 -17.26 -11.90 -13.21
CA VAL A 43 -18.66 -12.19 -13.60
C VAL A 43 -18.73 -12.60 -15.07
N THR A 44 -18.10 -11.82 -15.96
CA THR A 44 -18.12 -12.08 -17.41
C THR A 44 -17.52 -13.44 -17.76
N VAL A 45 -16.42 -13.82 -17.12
CA VAL A 45 -15.80 -15.16 -17.23
C VAL A 45 -16.78 -16.23 -16.77
N SER A 46 -17.43 -16.06 -15.62
CA SER A 46 -18.40 -17.01 -15.08
C SER A 46 -19.58 -17.22 -16.02
N VAL A 47 -20.18 -16.12 -16.52
CA VAL A 47 -21.35 -16.13 -17.40
C VAL A 47 -21.06 -16.83 -18.73
N VAL A 48 -19.92 -16.55 -19.34
CA VAL A 48 -19.53 -17.17 -20.62
C VAL A 48 -19.19 -18.65 -20.45
N GLN A 49 -18.42 -19.01 -19.42
CA GLN A 49 -17.84 -20.35 -19.31
C GLN A 49 -18.77 -21.36 -18.63
N TYR A 50 -19.59 -20.92 -17.67
CA TYR A 50 -20.46 -21.80 -16.89
C TYR A 50 -21.94 -21.68 -17.24
N TYR A 51 -22.39 -20.51 -17.70
CA TYR A 51 -23.79 -20.29 -18.08
C TYR A 51 -24.02 -20.24 -19.59
N GLY A 52 -22.96 -20.39 -20.39
CA GLY A 52 -23.04 -20.63 -21.84
C GLY A 52 -23.43 -19.42 -22.69
N VAL A 53 -23.40 -18.19 -22.13
CA VAL A 53 -23.74 -16.97 -22.89
C VAL A 53 -22.58 -16.62 -23.83
N SER A 54 -22.71 -17.01 -25.10
CA SER A 54 -21.65 -16.87 -26.11
C SER A 54 -21.45 -15.45 -26.62
N GLU A 55 -22.46 -14.58 -26.55
CA GLU A 55 -22.40 -13.18 -27.02
C GLU A 55 -21.32 -12.35 -26.30
N LEU A 56 -21.03 -12.68 -25.04
CA LEU A 56 -20.04 -11.99 -24.22
C LEU A 56 -18.60 -12.42 -24.52
N ARG A 57 -18.36 -13.45 -25.35
CA ARG A 57 -17.00 -13.92 -25.68
C ARG A 57 -16.15 -12.86 -26.36
N LEU A 58 -16.77 -12.05 -27.22
CA LEU A 58 -16.06 -10.96 -27.92
C LEU A 58 -15.66 -9.84 -26.96
N LEU A 59 -16.43 -9.65 -25.88
CA LEU A 59 -16.19 -8.60 -24.90
C LEU A 59 -15.09 -8.97 -23.91
N GLN A 60 -14.96 -10.26 -23.57
CA GLN A 60 -13.98 -10.77 -22.59
C GLN A 60 -12.54 -10.26 -22.76
N PRO A 61 -11.90 -10.36 -23.94
CA PRO A 61 -10.53 -9.90 -24.09
C PRO A 61 -10.42 -8.37 -24.02
N ILE A 62 -11.45 -7.65 -24.49
CA ILE A 62 -11.51 -6.19 -24.45
C ILE A 62 -11.55 -5.71 -22.99
N THR A 63 -12.48 -6.25 -22.19
CA THR A 63 -12.60 -5.90 -20.77
C THR A 63 -11.41 -6.38 -19.94
N ALA A 64 -10.83 -7.55 -20.27
CA ALA A 64 -9.60 -8.02 -19.64
C ALA A 64 -8.43 -7.05 -19.85
N SER A 65 -8.26 -6.54 -21.07
CA SER A 65 -7.15 -5.63 -21.40
C SER A 65 -7.19 -4.28 -20.69
N LEU A 66 -8.35 -3.90 -20.15
CA LEU A 66 -8.50 -2.69 -19.33
C LEU A 66 -7.88 -2.83 -17.94
N ILE A 67 -7.82 -4.05 -17.38
CA ILE A 67 -7.34 -4.30 -16.02
C ILE A 67 -5.86 -3.88 -15.85
N PRO A 68 -4.91 -4.31 -16.70
CA PRO A 68 -3.50 -3.89 -16.57
C PRO A 68 -3.32 -2.39 -16.76
N ALA A 69 -4.08 -1.77 -17.67
CA ALA A 69 -4.03 -0.32 -17.90
C ALA A 69 -4.52 0.46 -16.65
N LEU A 70 -5.63 0.03 -16.05
CA LEU A 70 -6.13 0.59 -14.79
C LEU A 70 -5.13 0.38 -13.65
N ALA A 71 -4.55 -0.81 -13.52
CA ALA A 71 -3.57 -1.12 -12.48
C ALA A 71 -2.34 -0.21 -12.58
N TRP A 72 -1.87 0.05 -13.79
CA TRP A 72 -0.74 0.96 -14.02
C TRP A 72 -1.05 2.41 -13.67
N VAL A 73 -2.19 2.93 -14.13
CA VAL A 73 -2.58 4.32 -13.84
C VAL A 73 -2.86 4.49 -12.34
N ALA A 74 -3.50 3.52 -11.71
CA ALA A 74 -3.72 3.49 -10.26
C ALA A 74 -2.40 3.42 -9.49
N PHE A 75 -1.42 2.67 -9.99
CA PHE A 75 -0.07 2.62 -9.41
C PHE A 75 0.66 3.97 -9.53
N LEU A 76 0.61 4.61 -10.69
CA LEU A 76 1.24 5.92 -10.89
C LEU A 76 0.64 6.99 -9.96
N ASP A 77 -0.68 7.00 -9.81
CA ASP A 77 -1.42 7.95 -8.97
C ASP A 77 -1.25 7.66 -7.46
N GLY A 78 -1.27 6.38 -7.08
CA GLY A 78 -1.24 5.97 -5.68
C GLY A 78 0.16 5.78 -5.08
N ALA A 79 1.20 5.56 -5.90
CA ALA A 79 2.54 5.21 -5.40
C ALA A 79 3.67 6.14 -5.87
N ILE A 80 3.52 6.85 -7.00
CA ILE A 80 4.63 7.60 -7.60
C ILE A 80 4.34 9.11 -7.70
N ARG A 81 3.13 9.51 -8.10
CA ARG A 81 2.82 10.89 -8.49
C ARG A 81 1.53 11.36 -7.84
N SER A 82 1.54 12.56 -7.26
CA SER A 82 0.33 13.22 -6.72
C SER A 82 -0.59 13.82 -7.80
N GLN A 83 -0.12 13.95 -9.05
CA GLN A 83 -0.87 14.57 -10.16
C GLN A 83 -0.78 13.72 -11.43
N ARG A 84 -1.95 13.47 -12.05
CA ARG A 84 -2.09 12.71 -13.31
C ARG A 84 -1.59 13.53 -14.50
N LYS A 85 -0.86 12.90 -15.42
CA LYS A 85 -0.47 13.54 -16.69
C LYS A 85 -1.42 13.11 -17.79
N SER A 86 -1.69 14.00 -18.75
CA SER A 86 -2.54 13.67 -19.92
C SER A 86 -2.00 12.50 -20.74
N ARG A 87 -0.69 12.22 -20.67
CA ARG A 87 -0.07 11.05 -21.31
C ARG A 87 -0.52 9.72 -20.70
N ASP A 88 -0.91 9.71 -19.43
CA ASP A 88 -1.36 8.49 -18.76
C ASP A 88 -2.73 8.02 -19.32
N LEU A 89 -3.49 8.94 -19.93
CA LEU A 89 -4.75 8.60 -20.62
C LEU A 89 -4.54 7.74 -21.87
N LEU A 90 -3.34 7.76 -22.47
CA LEU A 90 -3.03 6.94 -23.65
C LEU A 90 -3.11 5.44 -23.35
N HIS A 91 -2.92 5.03 -22.09
CA HIS A 91 -3.05 3.63 -21.70
C HIS A 91 -4.49 3.12 -21.80
N PHE A 92 -5.50 4.00 -21.78
CA PHE A 92 -6.90 3.64 -22.02
C PHE A 92 -7.23 3.42 -23.50
N LEU A 93 -6.27 3.62 -24.42
CA LEU A 93 -6.42 3.22 -25.82
C LEU A 93 -6.24 1.71 -26.02
N ILE A 94 -5.67 1.00 -25.04
CA ILE A 94 -5.36 -0.44 -25.13
C ILE A 94 -6.60 -1.30 -25.38
N PRO A 95 -7.74 -1.10 -24.68
CA PRO A 95 -8.99 -1.80 -25.02
C PRO A 95 -9.47 -1.53 -26.45
N GLY A 96 -9.20 -0.35 -26.99
CA GLY A 96 -9.48 -0.03 -28.40
C GLY A 96 -8.60 -0.84 -29.36
N VAL A 97 -7.30 -0.96 -29.06
CA VAL A 97 -6.37 -1.82 -29.82
C VAL A 97 -6.81 -3.29 -29.73
N MET A 98 -7.20 -3.75 -28.55
CA MET A 98 -7.73 -5.11 -28.35
C MET A 98 -9.02 -5.32 -29.14
N ALA A 99 -9.95 -4.36 -29.14
CA ALA A 99 -11.18 -4.45 -29.93
C ALA A 99 -10.89 -4.55 -31.44
N CYS A 100 -9.93 -3.78 -31.94
CA CYS A 100 -9.46 -3.90 -33.33
C CYS A 100 -8.86 -5.29 -33.61
N ALA A 101 -8.06 -5.84 -32.70
CA ALA A 101 -7.50 -7.18 -32.84
C ALA A 101 -8.59 -8.26 -32.85
N VAL A 102 -9.61 -8.14 -32.00
CA VAL A 102 -10.77 -9.05 -31.96
C VAL A 102 -11.52 -9.06 -33.29
N LEU A 103 -11.67 -7.90 -33.95
CA LEU A 103 -12.40 -7.79 -35.21
C LEU A 103 -11.56 -8.16 -36.44
N ALA A 104 -10.27 -7.81 -36.44
CA ALA A 104 -9.41 -7.93 -37.62
C ALA A 104 -8.55 -9.19 -37.64
N ILE A 105 -7.98 -9.59 -36.49
CA ILE A 105 -6.97 -10.66 -36.41
C ILE A 105 -7.15 -11.49 -35.11
N PRO A 106 -8.24 -12.29 -34.99
CA PRO A 106 -8.58 -12.99 -33.74
C PRO A 106 -7.49 -13.96 -33.24
N VAL A 107 -6.68 -14.51 -34.15
CA VAL A 107 -5.57 -15.43 -33.80
C VAL A 107 -4.49 -14.77 -32.92
N THR A 108 -4.46 -13.44 -32.86
CA THR A 108 -3.46 -12.70 -32.06
C THR A 108 -3.93 -12.37 -30.65
N ILE A 109 -5.21 -12.62 -30.30
CA ILE A 109 -5.81 -12.19 -29.04
C ILE A 109 -5.03 -12.71 -27.82
N ASP A 110 -4.77 -14.02 -27.76
CA ASP A 110 -4.11 -14.63 -26.61
C ASP A 110 -2.68 -14.10 -26.41
N ALA A 111 -1.91 -14.01 -27.51
CA ALA A 111 -0.56 -13.47 -27.49
C ALA A 111 -0.53 -11.99 -27.07
N LEU A 112 -1.48 -11.19 -27.59
CA LEU A 112 -1.60 -9.78 -27.25
C LEU A 112 -1.99 -9.58 -25.78
N LEU A 113 -2.94 -10.36 -25.28
CA LEU A 113 -3.40 -10.29 -23.89
C LEU A 113 -2.27 -10.67 -22.92
N VAL A 114 -1.56 -11.77 -23.18
CA VAL A 114 -0.35 -12.16 -22.43
C VAL A 114 0.69 -11.04 -22.44
N ALA A 115 0.99 -10.46 -23.59
CA ALA A 115 1.97 -9.38 -23.70
C ALA A 115 1.56 -8.14 -22.89
N ILE A 116 0.28 -7.75 -22.90
CA ILE A 116 -0.24 -6.64 -22.11
C ILE A 116 -0.09 -6.92 -20.61
N PHE A 117 -0.56 -8.08 -20.13
CA PHE A 117 -0.49 -8.41 -18.71
C PHE A 117 0.95 -8.49 -18.19
N VAL A 118 1.85 -9.15 -18.94
CA VAL A 118 3.26 -9.27 -18.56
C VAL A 118 3.95 -7.91 -18.60
N SER A 119 3.77 -7.12 -19.66
CA SER A 119 4.45 -5.82 -19.79
C SER A 119 4.10 -4.87 -18.65
N TYR A 120 2.83 -4.79 -18.25
CA TYR A 120 2.41 -3.98 -17.12
C TYR A 120 2.84 -4.55 -15.77
N GLY A 121 2.72 -5.87 -15.56
CA GLY A 121 3.17 -6.51 -14.33
C GLY A 121 4.67 -6.29 -14.10
N VAL A 122 5.48 -6.52 -15.13
CA VAL A 122 6.93 -6.26 -15.09
C VAL A 122 7.23 -4.78 -14.91
N ALA A 123 6.53 -3.87 -15.61
CA ALA A 123 6.74 -2.44 -15.47
C ALA A 123 6.47 -1.96 -14.02
N ILE A 124 5.42 -2.45 -13.37
CA ILE A 124 5.13 -2.14 -11.96
C ILE A 124 6.25 -2.68 -11.07
N LEU A 125 6.70 -3.92 -11.24
CA LEU A 125 7.78 -4.51 -10.44
C LEU A 125 9.12 -3.78 -10.62
N VAL A 126 9.48 -3.45 -11.86
CA VAL A 126 10.71 -2.71 -12.18
C VAL A 126 10.65 -1.32 -11.56
N MET A 127 9.51 -0.63 -11.62
CA MET A 127 9.34 0.67 -10.96
C MET A 127 9.39 0.55 -9.43
N LEU A 128 8.76 -0.47 -8.85
CA LEU A 128 8.84 -0.76 -7.42
C LEU A 128 10.27 -1.01 -6.95
N HIS A 129 11.07 -1.71 -7.76
CA HIS A 129 12.45 -2.02 -7.45
C HIS A 129 13.36 -0.80 -7.63
N ARG A 130 13.17 -0.03 -8.70
CA ARG A 130 13.95 1.21 -8.96
C ARG A 130 13.67 2.30 -7.94
N HIS A 131 12.42 2.41 -7.51
CA HIS A 131 12.02 3.33 -6.46
C HIS A 131 11.90 2.63 -5.11
N SER A 132 12.51 1.46 -4.88
CA SER A 132 12.45 0.80 -3.56
C SER A 132 13.10 1.66 -2.48
N ASP A 133 14.17 2.38 -2.85
CA ASP A 133 14.87 3.31 -1.98
C ASP A 133 14.08 4.60 -1.79
N ASP A 134 13.41 5.13 -2.82
CA ASP A 134 12.56 6.32 -2.71
C ASP A 134 11.24 6.05 -1.97
N LEU A 135 10.58 4.91 -2.21
CA LEU A 135 9.39 4.46 -1.48
C LEU A 135 9.75 4.16 -0.01
N ALA A 136 10.96 3.65 0.22
CA ALA A 136 11.53 3.53 1.56
C ALA A 136 11.73 4.90 2.25
N ASN A 137 11.90 5.97 1.49
CA ASN A 137 12.10 7.32 2.00
C ASN A 137 10.79 8.12 2.20
N THR A 138 9.66 7.64 1.67
CA THR A 138 8.28 8.07 2.00
C THR A 138 7.68 7.37 3.24
N ARG A 139 8.43 6.47 3.90
CA ARG A 139 8.03 5.63 5.06
C ARG A 139 7.61 6.37 6.34
N LEU A 140 7.53 7.69 6.33
CA LEU A 140 7.32 8.52 7.52
C LEU A 140 5.84 8.83 7.83
N ALA A 141 4.91 8.64 6.88
CA ALA A 141 3.51 9.05 7.07
C ALA A 141 2.46 7.96 6.81
N SER A 142 2.78 6.92 6.04
CA SER A 142 1.89 5.80 5.72
C SER A 142 2.66 4.50 5.84
N GLY A 143 2.15 3.53 6.62
CA GLY A 143 2.84 2.28 6.97
C GLY A 143 3.28 1.41 5.78
N HIS A 144 3.85 0.24 6.07
CA HIS A 144 4.48 -0.71 5.11
C HIS A 144 3.58 -1.24 3.96
N PHE A 145 2.33 -0.78 3.84
CA PHE A 145 1.25 -1.42 3.08
C PHE A 145 1.22 -1.11 1.58
N PRO A 146 1.46 0.12 1.08
CA PRO A 146 1.23 0.43 -0.34
C PRO A 146 2.11 -0.39 -1.29
N ALA A 147 3.41 -0.53 -0.98
CA ALA A 147 4.35 -1.24 -1.85
C ALA A 147 4.07 -2.76 -1.92
N VAL A 148 3.69 -3.37 -0.80
CA VAL A 148 3.35 -4.80 -0.76
C VAL A 148 2.10 -5.07 -1.59
N ILE A 149 1.07 -4.23 -1.47
CA ILE A 149 -0.16 -4.32 -2.27
C ILE A 149 0.17 -4.23 -3.76
N TRP A 150 0.96 -3.23 -4.18
CA TRP A 150 1.35 -3.09 -5.59
C TRP A 150 2.20 -4.26 -6.10
N ARG A 151 3.06 -4.83 -5.26
CA ARG A 151 3.82 -6.04 -5.60
C ARG A 151 2.89 -7.25 -5.79
N ILE A 152 1.90 -7.43 -4.93
CA ILE A 152 0.90 -8.49 -5.04
C ILE A 152 0.09 -8.32 -6.33
N ILE A 153 -0.40 -7.10 -6.61
CA ILE A 153 -1.14 -6.80 -7.85
C ILE A 153 -0.29 -7.13 -9.07
N ALA A 154 0.99 -6.72 -9.10
CA ALA A 154 1.87 -7.00 -10.22
C ALA A 154 2.15 -8.50 -10.41
N ILE A 155 2.37 -9.25 -9.32
CA ILE A 155 2.52 -10.71 -9.35
C ILE A 155 1.22 -11.37 -9.85
N ALA A 156 0.06 -10.88 -9.43
CA ALA A 156 -1.24 -11.40 -9.87
C ALA A 156 -1.46 -11.18 -11.38
N LEU A 157 -1.05 -10.05 -11.95
CA LEU A 157 -1.09 -9.80 -13.40
C LEU A 157 -0.23 -10.82 -14.16
N ILE A 158 0.99 -11.08 -13.69
CA ILE A 158 1.91 -12.04 -14.32
C ILE A 158 1.36 -13.47 -14.17
N ALA A 159 0.82 -13.83 -13.01
CA ALA A 159 0.19 -15.12 -12.78
C ALA A 159 -1.03 -15.34 -13.70
N SER A 160 -1.83 -14.31 -13.96
CA SER A 160 -2.94 -14.36 -14.94
C SER A 160 -2.42 -14.68 -16.34
N ALA A 161 -1.35 -14.02 -16.80
CA ALA A 161 -0.75 -14.31 -18.09
C ALA A 161 -0.21 -15.75 -18.19
N ILE A 162 0.37 -16.28 -17.11
CA ILE A 162 0.82 -17.68 -17.05
C ILE A 162 -0.38 -18.63 -17.19
N SER A 163 -1.50 -18.34 -16.51
CA SER A 163 -2.73 -19.13 -16.65
C SER A 163 -3.21 -19.16 -18.11
N ASP A 164 -3.21 -18.03 -18.81
CA ASP A 164 -3.65 -17.94 -20.21
C ASP A 164 -2.73 -18.76 -21.15
N ILE A 165 -1.41 -18.73 -20.91
CA ILE A 165 -0.44 -19.58 -21.62
C ILE A 165 -0.74 -21.06 -21.36
N CYS A 166 -0.98 -21.45 -20.10
CA CYS A 166 -1.31 -22.83 -19.74
C CYS A 166 -2.60 -23.30 -20.42
N ILE A 167 -3.64 -22.45 -20.48
CA ILE A 167 -4.90 -22.74 -21.17
C ILE A 167 -4.65 -22.95 -22.67
N THR A 168 -3.91 -22.04 -23.30
CA THR A 168 -3.58 -22.10 -24.73
C THR A 168 -2.81 -23.37 -25.07
N LEU A 169 -1.78 -23.70 -24.28
CA LEU A 169 -1.01 -24.93 -24.44
C LEU A 169 -1.87 -26.17 -24.26
N ALA A 170 -2.69 -26.23 -23.20
CA ALA A 170 -3.56 -27.37 -22.94
C ALA A 170 -4.54 -27.63 -24.09
N LEU A 171 -5.13 -26.58 -24.65
CA LEU A 171 -6.00 -26.68 -25.82
C LEU A 171 -5.23 -27.12 -27.07
N SER A 172 -4.00 -26.64 -27.27
CA SER A 172 -3.16 -27.04 -28.41
C SER A 172 -2.80 -28.53 -28.41
N TYR A 173 -2.69 -29.15 -27.22
CA TYR A 173 -2.47 -30.59 -27.05
C TYR A 173 -3.78 -31.41 -27.02
N GLY A 174 -4.94 -30.77 -27.21
CA GLY A 174 -6.25 -31.44 -27.27
C GLY A 174 -6.94 -31.69 -25.92
N TYR A 175 -6.45 -31.10 -24.82
CA TYR A 175 -7.05 -31.26 -23.49
C TYR A 175 -8.22 -30.30 -23.27
N HIS A 176 -9.38 -30.59 -23.87
CA HIS A 176 -10.57 -29.73 -23.78
C HIS A 176 -11.17 -29.58 -22.36
N GLY A 177 -10.88 -30.51 -21.44
CA GLY A 177 -11.32 -30.42 -20.04
C GLY A 177 -10.38 -29.63 -19.11
N ALA A 178 -9.16 -29.34 -19.54
CA ALA A 178 -8.14 -28.69 -18.72
C ALA A 178 -8.40 -27.21 -18.39
N PRO A 179 -8.98 -26.36 -19.27
CA PRO A 179 -9.14 -24.93 -18.99
C PRO A 179 -9.92 -24.62 -17.71
N GLY A 180 -10.99 -25.38 -17.44
CA GLY A 180 -11.78 -25.21 -16.21
C GLY A 180 -11.00 -25.54 -14.94
N LEU A 181 -10.17 -26.59 -14.99
CA LEU A 181 -9.30 -26.98 -13.88
C LEU A 181 -8.21 -25.92 -13.63
N ILE A 182 -7.54 -25.47 -14.69
CA ILE A 182 -6.51 -24.43 -14.62
C ILE A 182 -7.11 -23.16 -14.00
N LEU A 183 -8.25 -22.70 -14.52
CA LEU A 183 -8.91 -21.50 -14.01
C LEU A 183 -9.29 -21.64 -12.53
N SER A 184 -9.79 -22.80 -12.10
CA SER A 184 -10.13 -23.07 -10.71
C SER A 184 -8.90 -23.01 -9.79
N VAL A 185 -7.77 -23.59 -10.21
CA VAL A 185 -6.52 -23.58 -9.44
C VAL A 185 -6.00 -22.15 -9.28
N PHE A 186 -5.89 -21.39 -10.37
CA PHE A 186 -5.42 -20.01 -10.32
C PHE A 186 -6.35 -19.10 -9.52
N SER A 187 -7.68 -19.26 -9.67
CA SER A 187 -8.66 -18.49 -8.91
C SER A 187 -8.61 -18.79 -7.41
N SER A 188 -8.38 -20.05 -7.04
CA SER A 188 -8.23 -20.47 -5.64
C SER A 188 -6.96 -19.87 -5.00
N VAL A 189 -5.84 -19.88 -5.72
CA VAL A 189 -4.60 -19.23 -5.27
C VAL A 189 -4.80 -17.72 -5.11
N ALA A 190 -5.47 -17.07 -6.05
CA ALA A 190 -5.79 -15.65 -5.95
C ALA A 190 -6.67 -15.35 -4.73
N LEU A 191 -7.66 -16.19 -4.45
CA LEU A 191 -8.54 -16.05 -3.29
C LEU A 191 -7.79 -16.24 -1.97
N LEU A 192 -6.89 -17.22 -1.89
CA LEU A 192 -6.01 -17.41 -0.72
C LEU A 192 -5.08 -16.21 -0.50
N MET A 193 -4.53 -15.64 -1.57
CA MET A 193 -3.69 -14.44 -1.49
C MET A 193 -4.47 -13.22 -0.99
N ILE A 194 -5.70 -13.01 -1.50
CA ILE A 194 -6.58 -11.94 -1.02
C ILE A 194 -6.98 -12.19 0.43
N GLY A 195 -7.32 -13.43 0.79
CA GLY A 195 -7.64 -13.82 2.17
C GLY A 195 -6.49 -13.54 3.13
N PHE A 196 -5.27 -13.96 2.78
CA PHE A 196 -4.06 -13.68 3.56
C PHE A 196 -3.82 -12.17 3.72
N LEU A 197 -4.04 -11.39 2.66
CA LEU A 197 -3.93 -9.94 2.70
C LEU A 197 -4.96 -9.32 3.65
N CYS A 198 -6.21 -9.80 3.63
CA CYS A 198 -7.28 -9.36 4.53
C CYS A 198 -7.06 -9.78 5.99
N LEU A 199 -6.39 -10.91 6.24
CA LEU A 199 -6.01 -11.39 7.57
C LEU A 199 -4.76 -10.70 8.13
N SER A 200 -4.00 -10.00 7.28
CA SER A 200 -2.88 -9.20 7.75
C SER A 200 -3.43 -8.14 8.74
N PRO A 201 -2.90 -8.05 9.98
CA PRO A 201 -3.45 -7.23 11.08
C PRO A 201 -3.61 -5.73 10.79
N ASP A 202 -3.22 -5.29 9.60
CA ASP A 202 -3.12 -3.89 9.21
C ASP A 202 -4.27 -3.40 8.31
N ILE A 203 -5.21 -4.27 7.89
CA ILE A 203 -6.42 -3.91 7.10
C ILE A 203 -7.69 -3.83 7.97
N VAL A 204 -7.65 -4.36 9.19
CA VAL A 204 -8.79 -4.38 10.12
C VAL A 204 -8.53 -3.39 11.25
N THR A 205 -8.70 -2.10 10.96
CA THR A 205 -9.08 -1.15 12.01
C THR A 205 -10.59 -1.06 12.02
N GLU A 206 -11.23 -1.97 12.76
CA GLU A 206 -12.58 -1.73 13.25
C GLU A 206 -12.54 -0.52 14.21
N PRO A 207 -13.52 0.39 14.16
CA PRO A 207 -13.70 1.40 15.18
C PRO A 207 -14.23 0.68 16.43
N VAL A 208 -13.38 0.43 17.41
CA VAL A 208 -13.86 0.01 18.74
C VAL A 208 -14.51 1.23 19.39
N GLU A 209 -15.81 1.38 19.18
CA GLU A 209 -16.71 2.06 20.11
C GLU A 209 -17.23 1.04 21.13
N GLY A 210 -17.15 1.39 22.42
CA GLY A 210 -17.90 0.71 23.48
C GLY A 210 -17.07 -0.15 24.43
N ASP A 211 -16.59 0.51 25.49
CA ASP A 211 -16.64 0.12 26.90
C ASP A 211 -16.48 -1.36 27.29
N GLY A 212 -15.47 -1.63 28.12
CA GLY A 212 -15.21 -2.95 28.68
C GLY A 212 -13.76 -3.06 29.12
N ASP A 213 -13.55 -2.83 30.41
CA ASP A 213 -12.30 -2.96 31.13
C ASP A 213 -11.55 -4.29 30.88
N GLU A 214 -10.28 -4.27 31.30
CA GLU A 214 -9.38 -5.42 31.46
C GLU A 214 -8.42 -5.66 30.28
N TYR A 215 -7.41 -4.80 30.18
CA TYR A 215 -6.13 -5.17 29.56
C TYR A 215 -5.09 -5.37 30.65
N ASP A 216 -4.79 -6.65 30.88
CA ASP A 216 -3.65 -7.12 31.66
C ASP A 216 -2.33 -6.50 31.18
N ALA A 217 -1.48 -6.20 32.15
CA ALA A 217 -0.15 -5.63 31.99
C ALA A 217 0.81 -6.58 31.24
N PRO A 218 1.94 -6.06 30.72
CA PRO A 218 2.65 -6.63 29.57
C PRO A 218 3.61 -7.77 29.93
N SER A 219 3.50 -8.88 29.22
CA SER A 219 4.53 -9.92 29.21
C SER A 219 5.58 -9.64 28.13
N THR A 220 6.79 -9.35 28.62
CA THR A 220 8.12 -9.69 28.09
C THR A 220 8.64 -9.06 26.78
N ALA A 221 9.56 -8.10 26.97
CA ALA A 221 10.81 -7.82 26.25
C ALA A 221 10.92 -8.02 24.71
N PRO A 222 11.29 -6.98 23.93
CA PRO A 222 11.68 -7.15 22.53
C PRO A 222 13.06 -7.80 22.42
N GLY A 223 13.08 -8.97 21.77
CA GLY A 223 14.28 -9.62 21.27
C GLY A 223 15.08 -8.69 20.36
N MET A 224 16.32 -8.48 20.77
CA MET A 224 17.38 -7.78 20.09
C MET A 224 17.80 -8.57 18.83
N HIS A 225 17.28 -8.20 17.65
CA HIS A 225 17.98 -8.49 16.40
C HIS A 225 18.95 -7.37 16.08
N ARG A 226 20.11 -7.48 16.74
CA ARG A 226 21.38 -6.89 16.33
C ARG A 226 21.72 -7.46 14.95
N GLN A 227 21.62 -6.63 13.90
CA GLN A 227 22.24 -6.94 12.61
C GLN A 227 23.71 -6.51 12.69
N GLU A 228 24.56 -7.52 12.88
CA GLU A 228 26.00 -7.41 12.89
C GLU A 228 26.53 -7.49 11.45
N ASN A 229 27.07 -6.35 11.00
CA ASN A 229 28.14 -6.08 10.04
C ASN A 229 28.61 -7.14 9.01
N ALA A 230 28.76 -6.67 7.77
CA ALA A 230 29.93 -6.97 6.92
C ALA A 230 30.21 -5.78 5.95
N PRO A 231 31.46 -5.54 5.49
CA PRO A 231 32.07 -4.20 5.49
C PRO A 231 32.45 -3.58 4.12
N HIS A 232 32.45 -2.24 4.12
CA HIS A 232 33.37 -1.26 3.51
C HIS A 232 33.63 -1.19 1.98
N LYS A 233 33.22 -0.04 1.40
CA LYS A 233 33.89 0.90 0.46
C LYS A 233 32.84 1.99 0.14
N THR A 234 33.00 3.28 0.42
CA THR A 234 34.06 4.21 0.03
C THR A 234 34.09 5.39 1.02
N ASN A 235 35.28 5.97 1.22
CA ASN A 235 35.50 7.27 1.83
C ASN A 235 34.66 8.36 1.14
N GLU A 236 33.59 8.78 1.78
CA GLU A 236 33.21 10.19 1.81
C GLU A 236 33.33 10.58 3.28
N ASP A 237 34.14 11.59 3.59
CA ASP A 237 34.15 12.21 4.92
C ASP A 237 32.75 12.75 5.18
N VAL A 238 31.86 11.92 5.72
CA VAL A 238 30.49 12.32 6.06
C VAL A 238 30.65 13.38 7.15
N PRO A 239 30.25 14.64 6.91
CA PRO A 239 30.43 15.70 7.89
C PRO A 239 29.32 15.58 8.96
N VAL A 240 29.39 14.52 9.76
CA VAL A 240 28.34 14.12 10.71
C VAL A 240 27.96 15.26 11.64
N HIS A 241 28.96 15.99 12.17
CA HIS A 241 28.72 17.13 13.05
C HIS A 241 27.96 18.26 12.34
N ALA A 242 28.38 18.65 11.13
CA ALA A 242 27.75 19.72 10.37
C ALA A 242 26.31 19.35 9.95
N ILE A 243 26.09 18.08 9.59
CA ILE A 243 24.75 17.57 9.24
C ILE A 243 23.84 17.62 10.47
N MET A 244 24.29 17.15 11.63
CA MET A 244 23.45 17.11 12.84
C MET A 244 23.15 18.50 13.39
N GLU A 245 24.10 19.43 13.34
CA GLU A 245 23.89 20.82 13.76
C GLU A 245 22.83 21.52 12.89
N GLN A 246 22.93 21.39 11.56
CA GLN A 246 21.93 21.94 10.65
C GLN A 246 20.58 21.21 10.75
N LEU A 247 20.61 19.90 11.01
CA LEU A 247 19.41 19.10 11.24
C LEU A 247 18.65 19.61 12.44
N GLU A 248 19.32 19.84 13.56
CA GLU A 248 18.71 20.34 14.78
C GLU A 248 18.11 21.74 14.55
N ALA A 249 18.87 22.64 13.92
CA ALA A 249 18.40 24.00 13.59
C ALA A 249 17.17 23.99 12.67
N LEU A 250 17.11 23.09 11.68
CA LEU A 250 15.98 23.01 10.75
C LEU A 250 14.78 22.24 11.33
N VAL A 251 15.01 21.09 11.94
CA VAL A 251 13.93 20.21 12.42
C VAL A 251 13.33 20.77 13.69
N ILE A 252 14.15 21.11 14.69
CA ILE A 252 13.65 21.65 15.97
C ILE A 252 13.34 23.14 15.81
N GLY A 253 14.29 23.93 15.31
CA GLY A 253 14.15 25.39 15.22
C GLY A 253 13.00 25.87 14.34
N LYS A 254 12.75 25.19 13.20
CA LYS A 254 11.61 25.51 12.32
C LYS A 254 10.41 24.58 12.48
N LYS A 255 10.42 23.72 13.50
CA LYS A 255 9.39 22.71 13.77
C LYS A 255 9.02 21.89 12.52
N LEU A 256 10.00 21.58 11.67
CA LEU A 256 9.75 20.91 10.40
C LEU A 256 9.16 19.50 10.59
N TYR A 257 9.38 18.89 11.77
CA TYR A 257 8.76 17.62 12.15
C TYR A 257 7.23 17.66 12.16
N LEU A 258 6.60 18.84 12.26
CA LEU A 258 5.14 18.99 12.18
C LEU A 258 4.60 18.94 10.76
N ASP A 259 5.44 19.09 9.73
CA ASP A 259 5.02 18.98 8.33
C ASP A 259 4.66 17.51 8.04
N PRO A 260 3.38 17.19 7.72
CA PRO A 260 2.95 15.83 7.43
C PRO A 260 3.61 15.27 6.16
N ASP A 261 4.04 16.15 5.26
CA ASP A 261 4.72 15.82 4.01
C ASP A 261 6.25 15.77 4.17
N LEU A 262 6.79 15.86 5.40
CA LEU A 262 8.23 15.80 5.64
C LEU A 262 8.77 14.42 5.26
N THR A 263 9.66 14.39 4.27
CA THR A 263 10.40 13.20 3.85
C THR A 263 11.90 13.40 4.05
N LEU A 264 12.65 12.30 4.17
CA LEU A 264 14.11 12.36 4.22
C LEU A 264 14.70 13.07 2.99
N ALA A 265 14.10 12.92 1.80
CA ALA A 265 14.53 13.64 0.60
C ALA A 265 14.33 15.17 0.71
N ARG A 266 13.19 15.60 1.26
CA ARG A 266 12.94 17.03 1.51
C ARG A 266 13.90 17.57 2.58
N LEU A 267 14.18 16.77 3.60
CA LEU A 267 15.13 17.09 4.66
C LEU A 267 16.56 17.24 4.11
N ALA A 268 17.03 16.25 3.35
CA ALA A 268 18.35 16.25 2.71
C ALA A 268 18.51 17.42 1.72
N ARG A 269 17.48 17.71 0.91
CA ARG A 269 17.47 18.86 0.00
C ARG A 269 17.55 20.20 0.76
N ARG A 270 16.88 20.32 1.90
CA ARG A 270 16.93 21.53 2.75
C ARG A 270 18.26 21.67 3.49
N LEU A 271 18.89 20.56 3.84
CA LEU A 271 20.22 20.50 4.46
C LEU A 271 21.35 20.69 3.43
N GLY A 272 21.08 20.51 2.14
CA GLY A 272 22.11 20.61 1.09
C GLY A 272 23.06 19.41 1.01
N PHE A 273 22.71 18.29 1.66
CA PHE A 273 23.53 17.07 1.69
C PHE A 273 22.90 15.91 0.91
N PRO A 274 23.69 14.96 0.40
CA PRO A 274 23.20 13.72 -0.16
C PRO A 274 22.36 12.94 0.86
N LEU A 275 21.27 12.33 0.39
CA LEU A 275 20.32 11.59 1.24
C LEU A 275 21.01 10.51 2.09
N LYS A 276 21.95 9.77 1.50
CA LYS A 276 22.71 8.73 2.18
C LYS A 276 23.54 9.28 3.33
N GLN A 277 24.20 10.41 3.13
CA GLN A 277 25.00 11.07 4.18
C GLN A 277 24.12 11.53 5.36
N VAL A 278 22.95 12.09 5.08
CA VAL A 278 21.98 12.49 6.12
C VAL A 278 21.47 11.29 6.92
N SER A 279 21.08 10.22 6.22
CA SER A 279 20.63 8.99 6.90
C SER A 279 21.74 8.36 7.75
N THR A 280 22.96 8.31 7.22
CA THR A 280 24.12 7.74 7.93
C THR A 280 24.48 8.58 9.15
N ALA A 281 24.51 9.91 9.02
CA ALA A 281 24.81 10.82 10.13
C ALA A 281 23.79 10.68 11.28
N ILE A 282 22.49 10.64 10.95
CA ILE A 282 21.42 10.46 11.96
C ILE A 282 21.57 9.10 12.64
N ASN A 283 21.73 8.03 11.88
CA ASN A 283 21.85 6.69 12.45
C ASN A 283 23.08 6.55 13.37
N LEU A 284 24.22 7.14 12.98
CA LEU A 284 25.45 7.12 13.78
C LEU A 284 25.28 7.86 15.12
N VAL A 285 24.54 8.96 15.14
CA VAL A 285 24.42 9.81 16.34
C VAL A 285 23.26 9.40 17.24
N THR A 286 22.12 9.03 16.67
CA THR A 286 20.91 8.71 17.45
C THR A 286 20.75 7.21 17.72
N GLY A 287 21.45 6.35 16.98
CA GLY A 287 21.22 4.90 16.98
C GLY A 287 19.88 4.49 16.38
N GLU A 288 19.12 5.42 15.82
CA GLU A 288 17.79 5.20 15.27
C GLU A 288 17.74 5.58 13.78
N ASN A 289 16.78 5.02 13.05
CA ASN A 289 16.50 5.52 11.71
C ASN A 289 15.83 6.90 11.78
N VAL A 290 15.93 7.66 10.68
CA VAL A 290 15.38 9.02 10.56
C VAL A 290 13.88 9.07 10.91
N SER A 291 13.13 8.02 10.59
CA SER A 291 11.69 7.97 10.87
C SER A 291 11.38 7.92 12.36
N ARG A 292 12.08 7.08 13.10
CA ARG A 292 11.95 7.01 14.57
C ARG A 292 12.36 8.31 15.23
N TYR A 293 13.46 8.92 14.76
CA TYR A 293 13.92 10.21 15.26
C TYR A 293 12.85 11.31 15.08
N ILE A 294 12.27 11.45 13.89
CA ILE A 294 11.22 12.45 13.63
C ILE A 294 9.94 12.12 14.40
N ASN A 295 9.50 10.86 14.40
CA ASN A 295 8.29 10.45 15.12
C ASN A 295 8.42 10.67 16.62
N LYS A 296 9.61 10.53 17.20
CA LYS A 296 9.86 10.92 18.60
C LYS A 296 9.52 12.38 18.86
N LEU A 297 10.02 13.29 18.03
CA LEU A 297 9.71 14.72 18.14
C LEU A 297 8.21 15.01 17.94
N ARG A 298 7.56 14.30 17.02
CA ARG A 298 6.11 14.42 16.80
C ARG A 298 5.30 13.94 18.00
N ILE A 299 5.65 12.82 18.62
CA ILE A 299 4.97 12.33 19.82
C ILE A 299 5.21 13.25 21.01
N GLU A 300 6.42 13.75 21.21
CA GLU A 300 6.70 14.74 22.25
C GLU A 300 5.84 16.01 22.08
N HIS A 301 5.60 16.43 20.83
CA HIS A 301 4.66 17.51 20.55
C HIS A 301 3.22 17.12 20.84
N ALA A 302 2.77 15.94 20.43
CA ALA A 302 1.42 15.46 20.71
C ALA A 302 1.14 15.36 22.21
N CYS A 303 2.11 14.91 23.02
CA CYS A 303 1.99 14.90 24.48
C CYS A 303 1.71 16.29 25.04
N ARG A 304 2.44 17.32 24.56
CA ARG A 304 2.21 18.71 24.97
C ARG A 304 0.82 19.21 24.57
N GLU A 305 0.39 18.93 23.34
CA GLU A 305 -0.96 19.30 22.89
C GLU A 305 -2.04 18.64 23.75
N LEU A 306 -1.90 17.34 24.05
CA LEU A 306 -2.82 16.61 24.92
C LEU A 306 -2.84 17.17 26.35
N GLU A 307 -1.69 17.56 26.89
CA GLU A 307 -1.58 18.21 28.20
C GLU A 307 -2.25 19.58 28.23
N THR A 308 -2.28 20.31 27.11
CA THR A 308 -3.05 21.57 26.99
C THR A 308 -4.56 21.35 26.83
N GLY A 309 -5.03 20.10 26.88
CA GLY A 309 -6.45 19.76 26.79
C GLY A 309 -6.98 19.58 25.36
N GLN A 310 -6.12 19.53 24.35
CA GLN A 310 -6.58 19.22 22.99
C GLN A 310 -7.13 17.79 22.88
N ASN A 311 -8.11 17.61 22.00
CA ASN A 311 -8.59 16.29 21.60
C ASN A 311 -7.48 15.49 20.90
N VAL A 312 -7.41 14.19 21.18
CA VAL A 312 -6.49 13.22 20.58
C VAL A 312 -6.38 13.33 19.05
N THR A 313 -7.50 13.46 18.33
CA THR A 313 -7.48 13.57 16.87
C THR A 313 -6.84 14.89 16.41
N THR A 314 -7.10 16.00 17.10
CA THR A 314 -6.49 17.30 16.79
C THR A 314 -5.00 17.29 17.09
N ALA A 315 -4.60 16.76 18.25
CA ALA A 315 -3.20 16.65 18.66
C ALA A 315 -2.40 15.76 17.69
N MET A 316 -3.01 14.68 17.19
CA MET A 316 -2.43 13.81 16.16
C MET A 316 -2.14 14.59 14.86
N LEU A 317 -3.15 15.27 14.32
CA LEU A 317 -3.02 16.01 13.06
C LEU A 317 -2.06 17.19 13.19
N ALA A 318 -2.14 17.95 14.30
CA ALA A 318 -1.25 19.07 14.59
C ALA A 318 0.22 18.62 14.73
N SER A 319 0.44 17.37 15.14
CA SER A 319 1.78 16.78 15.28
C SER A 319 2.30 16.12 14.00
N GLY A 320 1.62 16.30 12.86
CA GLY A 320 2.10 15.85 11.55
C GLY A 320 1.84 14.37 11.24
N PHE A 321 0.92 13.71 11.95
CA PHE A 321 0.49 12.35 11.64
C PHE A 321 -0.74 12.35 10.74
N ASN A 322 -0.66 11.65 9.60
CA ASN A 322 -1.79 11.48 8.67
C ASN A 322 -2.69 10.27 9.00
N THR A 323 -2.23 9.35 9.87
CA THR A 323 -2.95 8.11 10.17
C THR A 323 -2.96 7.80 11.66
N LYS A 324 -4.13 7.46 12.19
CA LYS A 324 -4.34 7.12 13.61
C LYS A 324 -3.56 5.88 14.06
N SER A 325 -3.42 4.89 13.18
CA SER A 325 -2.65 3.67 13.47
C SER A 325 -1.16 3.96 13.71
N ASN A 326 -0.53 4.77 12.85
CA ASN A 326 0.87 5.16 13.05
C ASN A 326 1.04 5.97 14.33
N PHE A 327 0.14 6.92 14.57
CA PHE A 327 0.14 7.74 15.77
C PHE A 327 0.05 6.89 17.04
N ASN A 328 -0.98 6.04 17.18
CA ASN A 328 -1.18 5.22 18.37
C ASN A 328 0.00 4.29 18.65
N ARG A 329 0.56 3.67 17.60
CA ARG A 329 1.71 2.76 17.74
C ARG A 329 2.96 3.50 18.23
N GLU A 330 3.29 4.63 17.62
CA GLU A 330 4.47 5.41 18.04
C GLU A 330 4.25 6.06 19.40
N PHE A 331 3.03 6.52 19.70
CA PHE A 331 2.68 7.08 21.01
C PHE A 331 2.88 6.05 22.12
N LEU A 332 2.36 4.82 21.94
CA LEU A 332 2.56 3.74 22.90
C LEU A 332 4.03 3.35 23.03
N ARG A 333 4.76 3.22 21.92
CA ARG A 333 6.18 2.87 21.93
C ARG A 333 7.02 3.85 22.74
N ILE A 334 6.70 5.15 22.66
CA ILE A 334 7.51 6.22 23.22
C ILE A 334 7.07 6.57 24.64
N THR A 335 5.76 6.58 24.91
CA THR A 335 5.21 7.01 26.21
C THR A 335 4.85 5.84 27.14
N GLY A 336 4.75 4.62 26.61
CA GLY A 336 4.27 3.45 27.36
C GLY A 336 2.76 3.45 27.65
N SER A 337 2.00 4.43 27.14
CA SER A 337 0.56 4.53 27.35
C SER A 337 -0.18 4.91 26.06
N THR A 338 -1.50 4.74 26.03
CA THR A 338 -2.32 5.17 24.89
C THR A 338 -2.61 6.68 24.96
N PRO A 339 -2.83 7.37 23.83
CA PRO A 339 -3.14 8.80 23.83
C PRO A 339 -4.34 9.17 24.71
N THR A 340 -5.40 8.35 24.71
CA THR A 340 -6.59 8.55 25.54
C THR A 340 -6.26 8.47 27.03
N LYS A 341 -5.44 7.48 27.42
CA LYS A 341 -5.01 7.31 28.81
C LYS A 341 -4.10 8.47 29.24
N TRP A 342 -3.19 8.89 28.37
CA TRP A 342 -2.35 10.08 28.59
C TRP A 342 -3.19 11.31 28.86
N GLN A 343 -4.19 11.60 28.01
CA GLN A 343 -5.09 12.74 28.17
C GLN A 343 -5.84 12.70 29.51
N SER A 344 -6.32 11.51 29.92
CA SER A 344 -7.03 11.35 31.19
C SER A 344 -6.15 11.58 32.43
N HIS A 345 -4.85 11.27 32.33
CA HIS A 345 -3.91 11.56 33.42
C HIS A 345 -3.54 13.05 33.46
N SER A 346 -3.37 13.70 32.32
CA SER A 346 -3.05 15.13 32.25
C SER A 346 -4.18 16.02 32.81
N THR A 347 -5.44 15.67 32.56
CA THR A 347 -6.59 16.42 33.11
C THR A 347 -6.70 16.30 34.63
N VAL A 348 -6.40 15.13 35.18
CA VAL A 348 -6.40 14.90 36.64
C VAL A 348 -5.30 15.72 37.32
N THR A 349 -4.09 15.80 36.75
CA THR A 349 -2.98 16.56 37.35
C THR A 349 -3.19 18.08 37.32
N GLN A 350 -3.88 18.63 36.31
CA GLN A 350 -4.18 20.07 36.26
C GLN A 350 -5.25 20.51 37.26
N GLN A 351 -6.19 19.64 37.62
CA GLN A 351 -7.24 19.96 38.59
C GLN A 351 -6.72 20.00 40.04
N THR A 352 -5.73 19.18 40.38
CA THR A 352 -5.10 19.18 41.72
C THR A 352 -4.21 20.41 41.98
N SER A 353 -3.66 21.03 40.93
CA SER A 353 -2.85 22.26 41.06
C SER A 353 -3.66 23.56 41.15
N ILE A 354 -4.95 23.55 40.80
CA ILE A 354 -5.84 24.73 40.90
C ILE A 354 -6.62 24.73 42.23
N SER A 355 -6.60 23.60 42.96
CA SER A 355 -7.30 23.41 44.23
C SER A 355 -6.41 23.48 45.47
N GLN A 356 -5.17 23.99 45.35
CA GLN A 356 -4.28 24.32 46.46
C GLN A 356 -4.04 25.82 46.60
#